data_AF-A0A0F9BLG9-F1
#
_entry.id   AF-A0A0F9BLG9-F1
#
_cell.length_a   1.000
_cell.length_b   1.000
_cell.length_c   1.000
_cell.angle_alpha   90.00
_cell.angle_beta   90.00
_cell.angle_gamma   90.00
#
_symmetry.space_group_name_H-M   'P 1'
#
loop_
_entity.id
_entity.type
_entity.pdbx_description
1 polymer ?
#
loop_
_entity_poly.entity_id
_entity_poly.type
_entity_poly.pdbx_seq_one_letter_code
_entity_poly.pdbx_strand_id
1 'polypeptide(L)'
;MAAITRSTIIDALDANLDQMFQDGLTSWGEEYRKIFNVLNSDKQSEKDSYESGFGLMPEKNEGVAATYDVIKPGISKTYLHLTYALGYEITEEAIEDNLRTPETFNKLPAALNRSGIETVEITAANIINNGFTTNGFDGVPLFSTAHPNLDG
;
A
#
# COMPACT_ATOMS: atom_id res chain seq x y z
N MET A 1 -1.00 1.75 27.05
CA MET A 1 -0.27 2.75 26.25
C MET A 1 1.16 2.77 26.72
N ALA A 2 2.12 2.65 25.80
CA ALA A 2 3.53 2.82 26.12
C ALA A 2 3.90 4.26 25.82
N ALA A 3 3.99 5.09 26.85
CA ALA A 3 4.46 6.46 26.72
C ALA A 3 5.99 6.47 26.63
N ILE A 4 6.53 7.43 25.90
CA ILE A 4 7.96 7.72 25.91
C ILE A 4 8.27 8.34 27.28
N THR A 5 9.05 7.61 28.08
CA THR A 5 9.47 8.01 29.43
C THR A 5 10.98 8.14 29.50
N ARG A 6 11.49 8.75 30.58
CA ARG A 6 12.94 8.83 30.90
C ARG A 6 13.71 7.51 30.73
N SER A 7 13.09 6.36 31.02
CA SER A 7 13.75 5.06 30.89
C SER A 7 13.91 4.59 29.44
N THR A 8 13.16 5.18 28.50
CA THR A 8 13.24 4.87 27.07
C THR A 8 14.22 5.77 26.32
N ILE A 9 14.61 6.90 26.91
CA ILE A 9 15.50 7.92 26.31
C ILE A 9 16.82 8.06 27.08
N ILE A 10 17.34 6.97 27.65
CA ILE A 10 18.57 6.97 28.46
C ILE A 10 19.75 7.59 27.70
N ASP A 11 19.86 7.30 26.41
CA ASP A 11 20.96 7.83 25.59
C ASP A 11 20.82 9.33 25.31
N ALA A 12 19.59 9.86 25.26
CA ALA A 12 19.36 11.30 25.10
C ALA A 12 19.70 12.09 26.38
N LEU A 13 19.84 11.40 27.52
CA LEU A 13 20.24 11.98 28.81
C LEU A 13 21.78 12.01 28.99
N ASP A 14 22.56 11.37 28.11
CA ASP A 14 24.03 11.35 28.20
C ASP A 14 24.67 12.57 27.50
N ALA A 15 25.42 13.35 28.27
CA ALA A 15 26.17 14.50 27.79
C ALA A 15 27.33 14.13 26.84
N ASN A 16 27.79 12.86 26.85
CA ASN A 16 28.88 12.37 25.99
C ASN A 16 28.39 11.81 24.65
N LEU A 17 27.07 11.72 24.41
CA LEU A 17 26.55 11.23 23.15
C LEU A 17 26.83 12.27 22.04
N ASP A 18 27.38 11.86 20.90
CA ASP A 18 27.77 12.78 19.82
C ASP A 18 26.62 13.04 18.83
N GLN A 19 25.90 11.98 18.40
CA GLN A 19 24.76 12.09 17.48
C GLN A 19 23.74 10.95 17.66
N MET A 20 22.44 11.24 17.45
CA MET A 20 21.39 10.23 17.27
C MET A 20 21.15 9.97 15.78
N PHE A 21 21.30 8.72 15.35
CA PHE A 21 21.27 8.32 13.93
C PHE A 21 19.91 8.46 13.21
N GLN A 22 18.84 8.82 13.93
CA GLN A 22 17.55 9.11 13.30
C GLN A 22 17.61 10.29 12.32
N ASP A 23 18.65 11.14 12.45
CA ASP A 23 18.94 12.33 11.64
C ASP A 23 19.46 12.04 10.22
N GLY A 24 19.97 10.84 9.93
CA GLY A 24 20.63 10.55 8.65
C GLY A 24 19.71 10.04 7.54
N LEU A 25 18.43 9.77 7.84
CA LEU A 25 17.54 9.10 6.90
C LEU A 25 17.04 10.06 5.82
N THR A 26 17.53 9.83 4.60
CA THR A 26 17.02 10.50 3.39
C THR A 26 15.63 9.96 3.08
N SER A 27 14.65 10.85 2.94
CA SER A 27 13.31 10.49 2.46
C SER A 27 13.31 10.41 0.94
N TRP A 28 12.78 9.32 0.40
CA TRP A 28 12.51 9.18 -1.02
C TRP A 28 11.12 9.77 -1.36
N GLY A 29 10.92 10.16 -2.61
CA GLY A 29 9.63 10.64 -3.09
C GLY A 29 8.59 9.51 -3.14
N GLU A 30 7.33 9.86 -3.38
CA GLU A 30 6.26 8.88 -3.54
C GLU A 30 6.47 8.07 -4.85
N GLU A 31 6.72 6.77 -4.72
CA GLU A 31 6.93 5.84 -5.83
C GLU A 31 5.63 5.08 -6.17
N TYR A 32 4.77 4.79 -5.19
CA TYR A 32 3.51 4.07 -5.43
C TYR A 32 2.62 4.71 -6.51
N ARG A 33 2.61 6.05 -6.62
CA ARG A 33 1.82 6.78 -7.63
C ARG A 33 2.31 6.61 -9.06
N LYS A 34 3.58 6.20 -9.25
CA LYS A 34 4.13 5.94 -10.59
C LYS A 34 3.70 4.58 -11.12
N ILE A 35 3.36 3.67 -10.20
CA ILE A 35 3.03 2.27 -10.50
C ILE A 35 1.52 2.05 -10.52
N PHE A 36 0.80 2.67 -9.58
CA PHE A 36 -0.64 2.47 -9.39
C PHE A 36 -1.44 3.74 -9.64
N ASN A 37 -2.62 3.57 -10.23
CA ASN A 37 -3.61 4.64 -10.33
C ASN A 37 -4.32 4.79 -8.99
N VAL A 38 -4.15 5.95 -8.35
CA VAL A 38 -4.82 6.27 -7.07
C VAL A 38 -6.20 6.83 -7.37
N LEU A 39 -7.23 6.14 -6.88
CA LEU A 39 -8.63 6.57 -6.99
C LEU A 39 -9.15 6.97 -5.61
N ASN A 40 -10.02 7.97 -5.58
CA ASN A 40 -10.73 8.38 -4.37
C ASN A 40 -12.12 7.76 -4.34
N SER A 41 -12.55 7.31 -3.16
CA SER A 41 -13.90 6.80 -2.94
C SER A 41 -14.43 7.23 -1.57
N ASP A 42 -15.72 7.54 -1.53
CA ASP A 42 -16.48 7.81 -0.30
C ASP A 42 -17.26 6.58 0.19
N LYS A 43 -17.11 5.42 -0.49
CA LYS A 43 -17.87 4.20 -0.19
C LYS A 43 -17.08 3.28 0.74
N GLN A 44 -17.82 2.43 1.48
CA GLN A 44 -17.22 1.43 2.37
C GLN A 44 -16.48 0.31 1.61
N SER A 45 -16.93 0.00 0.39
CA SER A 45 -16.34 -1.02 -0.46
C SER A 45 -16.54 -0.66 -1.93
N GLU A 46 -15.54 -0.95 -2.75
CA GLU A 46 -15.68 -0.87 -4.20
C GLU A 46 -15.80 -2.27 -4.79
N LYS A 47 -16.59 -2.43 -5.83
CA LYS A 47 -16.75 -3.70 -6.52
C LYS A 47 -16.56 -3.49 -8.01
N ASP A 48 -15.54 -4.15 -8.55
CA ASP A 48 -15.33 -4.24 -9.99
C ASP A 48 -15.87 -5.58 -10.46
N SER A 49 -16.70 -5.53 -11.51
CA SER A 49 -17.21 -6.70 -12.20
C SER A 49 -16.74 -6.64 -13.64
N TYR A 50 -16.05 -7.68 -14.07
CA TYR A 50 -15.72 -7.85 -15.48
C TYR A 50 -16.86 -8.65 -16.13
N GLU A 51 -17.21 -8.31 -17.36
CA GLU A 51 -18.12 -9.10 -18.19
C GLU A 51 -17.31 -9.64 -19.38
N SER A 52 -17.64 -10.85 -19.87
CA SER A 52 -16.87 -11.42 -20.99
C SER A 52 -16.98 -10.54 -22.23
N GLY A 53 -15.91 -10.53 -23.02
CA GLY A 53 -16.00 -10.02 -24.39
C GLY A 53 -16.79 -10.99 -25.27
N PHE A 54 -16.81 -10.69 -26.57
CA PHE A 54 -17.22 -11.66 -27.58
C PHE A 54 -16.01 -12.48 -28.02
N GLY A 55 -16.24 -13.72 -28.43
CA GLY A 55 -15.21 -14.56 -29.05
C GLY A 55 -14.71 -14.02 -30.41
N LEU A 56 -13.68 -14.66 -30.95
CA LEU A 56 -13.16 -14.34 -32.28
C LEU A 56 -14.25 -14.51 -33.35
N MET A 57 -14.37 -13.54 -34.26
CA MET A 57 -15.31 -13.63 -35.37
C MET A 57 -14.90 -14.76 -36.33
N PRO A 58 -15.74 -15.79 -36.56
CA PRO A 58 -15.42 -16.85 -37.50
C PRO A 58 -15.55 -16.38 -38.96
N GLU A 59 -14.78 -16.98 -39.86
CA GLU A 59 -14.93 -16.75 -41.30
C GLU A 59 -16.30 -17.28 -41.75
N LYS A 60 -17.07 -16.41 -42.40
CA LYS A 60 -18.44 -16.69 -42.80
C LYS A 60 -18.48 -17.08 -44.28
N ASN A 61 -18.98 -18.28 -44.58
CA ASN A 61 -19.26 -18.68 -45.96
C ASN A 61 -20.50 -17.97 -46.54
N GLU A 62 -20.47 -17.75 -47.85
CA GLU A 62 -21.54 -17.07 -48.58
C GLU A 62 -22.88 -17.83 -48.44
N GLY A 63 -23.96 -17.09 -48.14
CA GLY A 63 -25.31 -17.64 -47.98
C GLY A 63 -25.69 -18.15 -46.58
N VAL A 64 -24.76 -18.20 -45.62
CA VAL A 64 -25.04 -18.63 -44.23
C VAL A 64 -25.42 -17.43 -43.36
N ALA A 65 -26.13 -17.64 -42.24
CA ALA A 65 -26.39 -16.59 -41.24
C ALA A 65 -25.13 -16.27 -40.41
N ALA A 66 -25.09 -15.11 -39.77
CA ALA A 66 -24.02 -14.78 -38.82
C ALA A 66 -24.16 -15.59 -37.53
N THR A 67 -23.04 -16.00 -36.93
CA THR A 67 -23.03 -16.59 -35.58
C THR A 67 -23.21 -15.50 -34.54
N TYR A 68 -24.11 -15.73 -33.59
CA TYR A 68 -24.35 -14.84 -32.46
C TYR A 68 -23.65 -15.41 -31.23
N ASP A 69 -22.97 -14.55 -30.49
CA ASP A 69 -22.31 -14.90 -29.23
C ASP A 69 -22.99 -14.18 -28.07
N VAL A 70 -22.86 -14.73 -26.86
CA VAL A 70 -23.51 -14.24 -25.65
C VAL A 70 -22.47 -13.86 -24.61
N ILE A 71 -22.66 -12.69 -24.01
CA ILE A 71 -21.81 -12.20 -22.92
C ILE A 71 -22.04 -13.06 -21.69
N LYS A 72 -20.95 -13.58 -21.11
CA LYS A 72 -21.01 -14.32 -19.85
C LYS A 72 -20.76 -13.37 -18.66
N PRO A 73 -21.44 -13.57 -17.53
CA PRO A 73 -21.12 -12.86 -16.30
C PRO A 73 -19.70 -13.24 -15.88
N GLY A 74 -18.81 -12.25 -15.88
CA GLY A 74 -17.42 -12.48 -15.54
C GLY A 74 -17.16 -12.45 -14.04
N ILE A 75 -15.88 -12.51 -13.70
CA ILE A 75 -15.43 -12.55 -12.32
C ILE A 75 -15.73 -11.18 -11.69
N SER A 76 -15.99 -11.15 -10.37
CA SER A 76 -16.12 -9.88 -9.66
C SER A 76 -15.26 -9.88 -8.42
N LYS A 77 -14.69 -8.73 -8.09
CA LYS A 77 -13.82 -8.54 -6.94
C LYS A 77 -14.27 -7.32 -6.16
N THR A 78 -14.38 -7.49 -4.85
CA THR A 78 -14.67 -6.41 -3.92
C THR A 78 -13.39 -5.99 -3.23
N TYR A 79 -13.11 -4.69 -3.27
CA TYR A 79 -12.02 -4.03 -2.55
C TYR A 79 -12.55 -3.42 -1.26
N LEU A 80 -11.84 -3.67 -0.16
CA LEU A 80 -12.13 -3.11 1.15
C LEU A 80 -11.02 -2.13 1.52
N HIS A 81 -11.40 -0.93 1.95
CA HIS A 81 -10.45 0.08 2.39
C HIS A 81 -9.87 -0.29 3.77
N LEU A 82 -8.55 -0.22 3.89
CA LEU A 82 -7.83 -0.44 5.15
C LEU A 82 -7.50 0.89 5.82
N THR A 83 -7.62 0.94 7.15
CA THR A 83 -7.30 2.12 7.95
C THR A 83 -6.04 1.86 8.77
N TYR A 84 -5.05 2.73 8.63
CA TYR A 84 -3.82 2.71 9.40
C TYR A 84 -3.77 3.92 10.34
N ALA A 85 -3.35 3.71 11.58
CA ALA A 85 -3.23 4.77 12.57
C ALA A 85 -2.00 4.52 13.45
N LEU A 86 -1.25 5.59 13.71
CA LEU A 86 -0.10 5.58 14.61
C LEU A 86 -0.07 6.90 15.38
N GLY A 87 0.22 6.83 16.67
CA GLY A 87 0.36 7.99 17.56
C GLY A 87 1.47 7.73 18.58
N TYR A 88 2.01 8.81 19.14
CA TYR A 88 2.99 8.75 20.21
C TYR A 88 2.56 9.65 21.37
N GLU A 89 3.00 9.31 22.57
CA GLU A 89 2.74 10.05 23.80
C GLU A 89 4.07 10.24 24.53
N ILE A 90 4.28 11.41 25.13
CA ILE A 90 5.51 11.75 25.85
C ILE A 90 5.12 12.26 27.23
N THR A 91 5.82 11.81 28.27
CA THR A 91 5.62 12.32 29.64
C THR A 91 6.31 13.67 29.82
N GLU A 92 5.71 14.56 30.60
CA GLU A 92 6.27 15.88 30.94
C GLU A 92 7.69 15.80 31.52
N GLU A 93 7.91 14.88 32.47
CA GLU A 93 9.22 14.62 33.06
C GLU A 93 10.30 14.29 32.02
N ALA A 94 9.93 13.56 30.96
CA ALA A 94 10.86 13.21 29.89
C ALA A 94 11.16 14.38 28.96
N ILE A 95 10.29 15.38 28.89
CA ILE A 95 10.54 16.63 28.18
C ILE A 95 11.44 17.52 29.04
N GLU A 96 11.14 17.67 30.33
CA GLU A 96 11.89 18.55 31.24
C GLU A 96 13.32 18.07 31.51
N ASP A 97 13.50 16.77 31.77
CA ASP A 97 14.81 16.21 32.12
C ASP A 97 15.74 16.00 30.91
N ASN A 98 15.26 16.19 29.68
CA ASN A 98 16.07 15.95 28.50
C ASN A 98 17.06 17.09 28.24
N LEU A 99 18.35 16.76 28.29
CA LEU A 99 19.47 17.68 28.09
C LEU A 99 19.54 18.23 26.63
N ARG A 100 18.94 17.53 25.65
CA ARG A 100 18.89 17.89 24.22
C ARG A 100 17.50 18.35 23.74
N THR A 101 16.73 18.92 24.66
CA THR A 101 15.29 19.24 24.60
C THR A 101 14.74 19.73 23.25
N PRO A 102 15.33 20.73 22.56
CA PRO A 102 14.75 21.24 21.33
C PRO A 102 14.99 20.33 20.12
N GLU A 103 16.09 19.59 20.07
CA GLU A 103 16.48 18.91 18.83
C GLU A 103 15.87 17.52 18.70
N THR A 104 15.79 16.75 19.80
CA THR A 104 15.33 15.37 19.74
C THR A 104 13.80 15.27 19.57
N PHE A 105 13.03 16.08 20.30
CA PHE A 105 11.56 15.99 20.26
C PHE A 105 10.95 16.66 19.03
N ASN A 106 11.56 17.72 18.49
CA ASN A 106 11.10 18.38 17.27
C ASN A 106 11.16 17.46 16.03
N LYS A 107 11.90 16.35 16.10
CA LYS A 107 12.05 15.38 15.01
C LYS A 107 11.03 14.25 15.04
N LEU A 108 10.36 14.02 16.18
CA LEU A 108 9.37 12.95 16.30
C LEU A 108 8.17 13.10 15.36
N PRO A 109 7.62 14.30 15.11
CA PRO A 109 6.59 14.49 14.09
C PRO A 109 7.08 14.11 12.69
N ALA A 110 8.32 14.45 12.34
CA ALA A 110 8.91 14.11 11.05
C ALA A 110 9.14 12.58 10.92
N ALA A 111 9.57 11.94 12.00
CA ALA A 111 9.71 10.48 12.06
C ALA A 111 8.37 9.75 11.94
N LEU A 112 7.31 10.28 12.58
CA LEU A 112 5.96 9.74 12.47
C LEU A 112 5.44 9.86 11.02
N ASN A 113 5.64 11.00 10.38
CA ASN A 113 5.26 11.19 8.98
C ASN A 113 6.01 10.21 8.06
N ARG A 114 7.32 10.02 8.28
CA ARG A 114 8.12 9.04 7.53
C ARG A 114 7.56 7.63 7.67
N SER A 115 7.19 7.21 8.89
CA SER A 115 6.56 5.91 9.12
C SER A 115 5.24 5.77 8.35
N GLY A 116 4.44 6.83 8.28
CA GLY A 116 3.23 6.88 7.46
C GLY A 116 3.51 6.66 5.97
N ILE A 117 4.45 7.41 5.41
CA ILE A 117 4.85 7.28 3.99
C ILE A 117 5.39 5.87 3.70
N GLU A 118 6.29 5.36 4.55
CA GLU A 118 6.86 4.03 4.41
C GLU A 118 5.80 2.93 4.47
N THR A 119 4.80 3.08 5.34
CA THR A 119 3.68 2.14 5.41
C THR A 119 2.92 2.09 4.09
N VAL A 120 2.64 3.23 3.47
CA VAL A 120 1.96 3.30 2.16
C VAL A 120 2.79 2.61 1.08
N GLU A 121 4.09 2.92 1.00
CA GLU A 121 5.00 2.34 0.00
C GLU A 121 5.15 0.82 0.15
N ILE A 122 5.38 0.32 1.36
CA ILE A 122 5.51 -1.12 1.62
C ILE A 122 4.21 -1.83 1.26
N THR A 123 3.06 -1.26 1.64
CA THR A 123 1.76 -1.87 1.35
C THR A 123 1.50 -1.95 -0.16
N ALA A 124 1.85 -0.90 -0.91
CA ALA A 124 1.75 -0.91 -2.37
C ALA A 124 2.74 -1.90 -3.01
N ALA A 125 4.00 -1.88 -2.59
CA ALA A 125 5.05 -2.76 -3.11
C ALA A 125 4.76 -4.24 -2.84
N ASN A 126 4.08 -4.56 -1.73
CA ASN A 126 3.70 -5.93 -1.40
C ASN A 126 2.82 -6.60 -2.47
N ILE A 127 2.03 -5.85 -3.22
CA ILE A 127 1.22 -6.42 -4.33
C ILE A 127 2.15 -7.00 -5.40
N ILE A 128 3.20 -6.27 -5.76
CA ILE A 128 4.19 -6.67 -6.76
C ILE A 128 5.12 -7.74 -6.20
N ASN A 129 5.63 -7.55 -4.98
CA ASN A 129 6.55 -8.51 -4.36
C ASN A 129 5.92 -9.90 -4.23
N ASN A 130 4.61 -9.97 -4.02
CA ASN A 130 3.86 -11.22 -3.95
C ASN A 130 3.19 -11.61 -5.29
N GLY A 131 3.54 -10.97 -6.40
CA GLY A 131 2.90 -11.20 -7.71
C GLY A 131 3.11 -12.60 -8.30
N PHE A 132 4.07 -13.38 -7.78
CA PHE A 132 4.26 -14.79 -8.14
C PHE A 132 3.46 -15.77 -7.28
N THR A 133 2.92 -15.33 -6.14
CA THR A 133 2.24 -16.20 -5.15
C THR A 133 0.79 -15.81 -4.90
N THR A 134 0.46 -14.52 -5.02
CA THR A 134 -0.88 -14.00 -4.82
C THR A 134 -1.64 -14.04 -6.13
N ASN A 135 -2.75 -14.77 -6.13
CA ASN A 135 -3.62 -14.86 -7.28
C ASN A 135 -4.28 -13.51 -7.57
N GLY A 136 -4.22 -13.12 -8.84
CA GLY A 136 -4.92 -11.98 -9.38
C GLY A 136 -6.42 -12.24 -9.52
N PHE A 137 -7.06 -11.35 -10.26
CA PHE A 137 -8.49 -11.38 -10.50
C PHE A 137 -8.97 -12.63 -11.24
N ASP A 138 -8.13 -13.21 -12.10
CA ASP A 138 -8.39 -14.40 -12.89
C ASP A 138 -8.09 -15.72 -12.17
N GLY A 139 -7.69 -15.65 -10.89
CA GLY A 139 -7.38 -16.83 -10.08
C GLY A 139 -5.97 -17.39 -10.27
N VAL A 140 -5.11 -16.72 -11.04
CA VAL A 140 -3.72 -17.12 -11.33
C VAL A 140 -2.76 -16.04 -10.82
N PRO A 141 -1.49 -16.35 -10.45
CA PRO A 141 -0.55 -15.31 -10.02
C PRO A 141 -0.39 -14.18 -11.04
N LEU A 142 -0.21 -12.96 -10.53
CA LEU A 142 -0.13 -11.72 -11.33
C LEU A 142 0.96 -11.76 -12.41
N PHE A 143 2.07 -12.46 -12.18
CA PHE A 143 3.18 -12.59 -13.15
C PHE A 143 3.19 -13.92 -13.90
N SER A 144 2.03 -14.59 -13.99
CA SER A 144 1.89 -15.78 -14.82
C SER A 144 1.98 -15.44 -16.30
N THR A 145 2.46 -16.39 -17.11
CA THR A 145 2.41 -16.28 -18.57
C THR A 145 1.13 -16.88 -19.16
N ALA A 146 0.34 -17.56 -18.33
CA ALA A 146 -0.91 -18.22 -18.71
C ALA A 146 -2.06 -17.63 -17.90
N HIS A 147 -2.55 -16.47 -18.34
CA HIS A 147 -3.78 -15.88 -17.84
C HIS A 147 -4.96 -16.42 -18.68
N PRO A 148 -5.96 -17.10 -18.07
CA PRO A 148 -7.09 -17.62 -18.82
C PRO A 148 -7.95 -16.47 -19.33
N ASN A 149 -8.29 -16.52 -20.62
CA ASN A 149 -9.38 -15.70 -21.14
C ASN A 149 -10.70 -16.25 -20.62
N LEU A 150 -11.65 -15.36 -20.34
CA LEU A 150 -12.96 -15.76 -19.84
C LEU A 150 -13.72 -16.69 -20.83
N ASP A 151 -13.32 -16.67 -22.10
CA ASP A 151 -13.87 -17.50 -23.17
C ASP A 151 -13.01 -18.69 -23.61
N GLY A 152 -11.89 -18.96 -22.92
CA GLY A 152 -10.95 -20.03 -23.25
C GLY A 152 -9.80 -19.56 -24.14
#